data_AF-A0A2V5MYF5-F1
#
_entry.id   AF-A0A2V5MYF5-F1
#
_cell.length_a   1.000
_cell.length_b   1.000
_cell.length_c   1.000
_cell.angle_alpha   90.00
_cell.angle_beta   90.00
_cell.angle_gamma   90.00
#
_symmetry.space_group_name_H-M   'P 1'
#
loop_
_entity.id
_entity.type
_entity.pdbx_description
1 polymer ?
#
loop_
_entity_poly.entity_id
_entity_poly.type
_entity_poly.pdbx_seq_one_letter_code
_entity_poly.pdbx_strand_id
1 'polypeptide(L)'
;MSDPLESLRNRIDELDRNLIEALAERQRIVAEIATLKADPALPLQDVERERDLLSRVSALASAQGLDSYFVESLYRRILEHSVRFQAARQDHERGGAGLVVAYQGVEGSYSHTAARSHFAATQGEVQFHGYRSFAAALEAVIRGEAEVAFLPIENSLTGSITETYDLLSQTNLHLIGEEVHRVEHCLVALKPAPLGLIRRISSHPQALAQCSNFLT
;
A
#
# COMPACT_ATOMS: atom_id res chain seq x y z
N MET A 1 -14.67 9.09 -41.25
CA MET A 1 -15.51 8.13 -40.50
C MET A 1 -14.66 7.71 -39.32
N SER A 2 -15.05 7.99 -38.07
CA SER A 2 -14.23 7.65 -36.90
C SER A 2 -14.00 6.14 -36.87
N ASP A 3 -12.78 5.73 -36.55
CA ASP A 3 -12.43 4.33 -36.38
C ASP A 3 -13.37 3.71 -35.32
N PRO A 4 -14.12 2.63 -35.64
CA PRO A 4 -14.98 1.94 -34.69
C PRO A 4 -14.26 1.58 -33.38
N LEU A 5 -12.95 1.33 -33.42
CA LEU A 5 -12.13 1.07 -32.26
C LEU A 5 -11.97 2.32 -31.37
N GLU A 6 -11.75 3.49 -31.98
CA GLU A 6 -11.58 4.76 -31.27
C GLU A 6 -12.88 5.18 -30.58
N SER A 7 -14.03 4.95 -31.21
CA SER A 7 -15.34 5.18 -30.60
C SER A 7 -15.57 4.29 -29.36
N LEU A 8 -15.15 3.03 -29.39
CA LEU A 8 -15.26 2.13 -28.24
C LEU A 8 -14.32 2.55 -27.10
N ARG A 9 -13.10 3.00 -27.41
CA ARG A 9 -12.14 3.52 -26.40
C ARG A 9 -12.69 4.74 -25.68
N ASN A 10 -13.23 5.71 -26.42
CA ASN A 10 -13.82 6.91 -25.81
C ASN A 10 -14.99 6.56 -24.88
N ARG A 11 -15.80 5.54 -25.22
CA ARG A 11 -16.87 5.06 -24.34
C ARG A 11 -16.34 4.40 -23.06
N ILE A 12 -15.20 3.71 -23.13
CA ILE A 12 -14.52 3.17 -21.93
C ILE A 12 -14.00 4.33 -21.08
N ASP A 13 -13.33 5.32 -21.67
CA ASP A 13 -12.81 6.48 -20.95
C ASP A 13 -13.92 7.27 -20.22
N GLU A 14 -15.10 7.37 -20.83
CA GLU A 14 -16.29 7.95 -20.21
C GLU A 14 -16.80 7.11 -19.03
N LEU A 15 -16.82 5.77 -19.17
CA LEU A 15 -17.20 4.88 -18.07
C LEU A 15 -16.20 4.95 -16.90
N ASP A 16 -14.91 4.98 -17.20
CA ASP A 16 -13.84 5.06 -16.20
C ASP A 16 -13.93 6.38 -15.42
N ARG A 17 -14.26 7.49 -16.10
CA ARG A 17 -14.53 8.77 -15.45
C ARG A 17 -15.70 8.67 -14.49
N ASN A 18 -16.81 8.06 -14.91
CA ASN A 18 -17.99 7.88 -14.06
C ASN A 18 -17.69 7.00 -12.84
N LEU A 19 -16.84 5.97 -12.99
CA LEU A 19 -16.40 5.13 -11.88
C LEU A 19 -15.60 5.95 -10.85
N ILE A 20 -14.67 6.79 -11.32
CA ILE A 20 -13.87 7.66 -10.45
C ILE A 20 -14.77 8.67 -9.72
N GLU A 21 -15.70 9.31 -10.41
CA GLU A 21 -16.65 10.25 -9.82
C GLU A 21 -17.53 9.59 -8.75
N ALA A 22 -18.03 8.38 -9.03
CA ALA A 22 -18.83 7.60 -8.09
C ALA A 22 -18.01 7.19 -6.85
N LEU A 23 -16.74 6.81 -7.03
CA LEU A 23 -15.84 6.48 -5.92
C LEU A 23 -15.55 7.72 -5.05
N ALA A 24 -15.33 8.88 -5.67
CA ALA A 24 -15.10 10.14 -4.97
C ALA A 24 -16.36 10.58 -4.18
N GLU A 25 -17.55 10.45 -4.76
CA GLU A 25 -18.82 10.69 -4.06
C GLU A 25 -18.98 9.73 -2.87
N ARG A 26 -18.75 8.44 -3.09
CA ARG A 26 -18.79 7.43 -2.03
C ARG A 26 -17.84 7.78 -0.88
N GLN A 27 -16.63 8.25 -1.17
CA GLN A 27 -15.65 8.66 -0.17
C GLN A 27 -16.13 9.86 0.66
N ARG A 28 -16.79 10.85 0.02
CA ARG A 28 -17.39 12.00 0.74
C ARG A 28 -18.50 11.55 1.69
N ILE A 29 -19.40 10.67 1.25
CA ILE A 29 -20.46 10.11 2.09
C ILE A 29 -19.87 9.30 3.26
N VAL A 30 -18.83 8.50 3.01
CA VAL A 30 -18.10 7.75 4.05
C VAL A 30 -17.49 8.69 5.08
N ALA A 31 -17.02 9.87 4.69
CA ALA A 31 -16.52 10.90 5.60
C ALA A 31 -17.65 11.47 6.47
N GLU A 32 -18.80 11.78 5.89
CA GLU A 32 -20.00 12.25 6.62
C GLU A 32 -20.53 11.20 7.60
N ILE A 33 -20.52 9.92 7.22
CA ILE A 33 -20.87 8.83 8.13
C ILE A 33 -19.89 8.78 9.32
N ALA A 34 -18.60 8.97 9.06
CA ALA A 34 -17.59 8.98 10.13
C ALA A 34 -17.76 10.16 11.09
N THR A 35 -18.10 11.36 10.61
CA THR A 35 -18.36 12.51 11.48
C THR A 35 -19.63 12.32 12.33
N LEU A 36 -20.67 11.66 11.80
CA LEU A 36 -21.89 11.34 12.55
C LEU A 36 -21.68 10.23 13.59
N LYS A 37 -20.74 9.30 13.34
CA LYS A 37 -20.31 8.26 14.30
C LYS A 37 -19.34 8.84 15.36
N ALA A 38 -19.57 10.05 15.85
CA ALA A 38 -18.71 10.82 16.76
C ALA A 38 -18.43 10.18 18.14
N ASP A 39 -18.99 9.00 18.42
CA ASP A 39 -18.65 8.23 19.61
C ASP A 39 -17.41 7.36 19.34
N PRO A 40 -16.25 7.64 19.99
CA PRO A 40 -15.03 6.85 19.83
C PRO A 40 -15.14 5.39 20.31
N ALA A 41 -16.24 5.01 20.95
CA ALA A 41 -16.53 3.63 21.32
C ALA A 41 -17.21 2.81 20.21
N LEU A 42 -17.70 3.44 19.14
CA LEU A 42 -18.28 2.72 18.01
C LEU A 42 -17.16 2.18 17.10
N PRO A 43 -17.20 0.88 16.73
CA PRO A 43 -16.18 0.30 15.88
C PRO A 43 -16.18 0.97 14.49
N LEU A 44 -14.98 1.29 14.01
CA LEU A 44 -14.74 1.82 12.66
C LEU A 44 -15.24 0.85 11.58
N GLN A 45 -15.07 -0.45 11.82
CA GLN A 45 -15.53 -1.51 10.95
C GLN A 45 -16.88 -2.05 11.42
N ASP A 46 -17.87 -2.06 10.51
CA ASP A 46 -19.17 -2.67 10.73
C ASP A 46 -19.26 -3.97 9.92
N VAL A 47 -18.88 -5.08 10.57
CA VAL A 47 -18.70 -6.39 9.94
C VAL A 47 -20.00 -6.92 9.32
N GLU A 48 -21.15 -6.66 9.96
CA GLU A 48 -22.45 -7.09 9.43
C GLU A 48 -22.81 -6.27 8.19
N ARG A 49 -22.63 -4.95 8.24
CA ARG A 49 -22.87 -4.06 7.10
C ARG A 49 -21.98 -4.40 5.90
N GLU A 50 -20.72 -4.74 6.13
CA GLU A 50 -19.79 -5.14 5.07
C GLU A 50 -20.20 -6.46 4.42
N ARG A 51 -20.55 -7.47 5.23
CA ARG A 51 -21.07 -8.75 4.73
C ARG A 51 -22.31 -8.54 3.86
N ASP A 52 -23.25 -7.71 4.32
CA ASP A 52 -24.47 -7.39 3.58
C ASP A 52 -24.18 -6.65 2.26
N LEU A 53 -23.20 -5.74 2.26
CA LEU A 53 -22.77 -5.07 1.04
C LEU A 53 -22.20 -6.07 0.04
N LEU A 54 -21.27 -6.93 0.46
CA LEU A 54 -20.62 -7.92 -0.39
C LEU A 54 -21.65 -8.91 -0.99
N SER A 55 -22.61 -9.35 -0.17
CA SER A 55 -23.72 -10.19 -0.66
C SER A 55 -24.56 -9.48 -1.73
N ARG A 56 -24.88 -8.20 -1.54
CA ARG A 56 -25.69 -7.44 -2.51
C ARG A 56 -24.96 -7.18 -3.82
N VAL A 57 -23.69 -6.78 -3.76
CA VAL A 57 -22.91 -6.49 -4.98
C VAL A 57 -22.61 -7.75 -5.77
N SER A 58 -22.39 -8.88 -5.10
CA SER A 58 -22.25 -10.20 -5.73
C SER A 58 -23.53 -10.60 -6.49
N ALA A 59 -24.71 -10.42 -5.88
CA ALA A 59 -25.99 -10.67 -6.55
C ALA A 59 -26.22 -9.75 -7.77
N LEU A 60 -25.86 -8.46 -7.66
CA LEU A 60 -25.93 -7.51 -8.77
C LEU A 60 -24.95 -7.87 -9.90
N ALA A 61 -23.73 -8.30 -9.56
CA ALA A 61 -22.72 -8.75 -10.52
C ALA A 61 -23.24 -9.94 -11.33
N SER A 62 -23.75 -10.96 -10.64
CA SER A 62 -24.36 -12.14 -11.26
C SER A 62 -25.50 -11.77 -12.22
N ALA A 63 -26.37 -10.84 -11.84
CA ALA A 63 -27.49 -10.39 -12.68
C ALA A 63 -27.03 -9.67 -13.96
N GLN A 64 -25.85 -9.06 -13.95
CA GLN A 64 -25.24 -8.36 -15.10
C GLN A 64 -24.27 -9.23 -15.89
N GLY A 65 -24.12 -10.51 -15.53
CA GLY A 65 -23.17 -11.43 -16.19
C GLY A 65 -21.70 -11.16 -15.85
N LEU A 66 -21.42 -10.45 -14.75
CA LEU A 66 -20.07 -10.23 -14.25
C LEU A 66 -19.65 -11.35 -13.29
N ASP A 67 -18.36 -11.67 -13.30
CA ASP A 67 -17.79 -12.57 -12.31
C ASP A 67 -17.97 -12.00 -10.90
N SER A 68 -18.66 -12.75 -10.06
CA SER A 68 -18.98 -12.33 -8.70
C SER A 68 -17.75 -12.28 -7.81
N TYR A 69 -16.76 -13.16 -8.05
CA TYR A 69 -15.49 -13.14 -7.32
C TYR A 69 -14.70 -11.87 -7.63
N PHE A 70 -14.58 -11.50 -8.91
CA PHE A 70 -13.97 -10.25 -9.33
C PHE A 70 -14.62 -9.02 -8.65
N VAL A 71 -15.96 -8.91 -8.71
CA VAL A 71 -16.66 -7.77 -8.10
C VAL A 71 -16.50 -7.76 -6.58
N GLU A 72 -16.58 -8.92 -5.92
CA GLU A 72 -16.35 -9.00 -4.48
C GLU A 72 -14.94 -8.53 -4.10
N SER A 73 -13.91 -8.95 -4.85
CA SER A 73 -12.52 -8.55 -4.62
C SER A 73 -12.30 -7.03 -4.81
N LEU A 74 -12.95 -6.43 -5.81
CA LEU A 74 -12.92 -4.99 -6.03
C LEU A 74 -13.60 -4.23 -4.88
N TYR A 75 -14.77 -4.69 -4.44
CA TYR A 75 -15.49 -4.04 -3.34
C TYR A 75 -14.81 -4.20 -1.99
N ARG A 76 -14.11 -5.32 -1.73
CA ARG A 76 -13.24 -5.47 -0.55
C ARG A 76 -12.16 -4.40 -0.53
N ARG A 77 -11.45 -4.18 -1.65
CA ARG A 77 -10.44 -3.12 -1.78
C ARG A 77 -11.02 -1.72 -1.57
N ILE A 78 -12.23 -1.45 -2.08
CA ILE A 78 -12.94 -0.17 -1.87
C ILE A 78 -13.28 0.01 -0.38
N LEU A 79 -13.73 -1.04 0.30
CA LEU A 79 -14.02 -1.02 1.74
C LEU A 79 -12.77 -0.78 2.57
N GLU A 80 -11.69 -1.53 2.31
CA GLU A 80 -10.39 -1.35 2.96
C GLU A 80 -9.88 0.10 2.81
N HIS A 81 -9.96 0.67 1.61
CA HIS A 81 -9.60 2.07 1.37
C HIS A 81 -10.47 3.03 2.21
N SER A 82 -11.75 2.73 2.37
CA SER A 82 -12.68 3.55 3.15
C SER A 82 -12.33 3.54 4.64
N VAL A 83 -12.02 2.37 5.20
CA VAL A 83 -11.62 2.21 6.60
C VAL A 83 -10.32 2.97 6.87
N ARG A 84 -9.31 2.85 5.99
CA ARG A 84 -8.05 3.61 6.10
C ARG A 84 -8.29 5.12 6.05
N PHE A 85 -9.14 5.58 5.14
CA PHE A 85 -9.47 6.99 5.00
C PHE A 85 -10.17 7.55 6.25
N GLN A 86 -11.06 6.77 6.87
CA GLN A 86 -11.72 7.16 8.12
C GLN A 86 -10.76 7.17 9.31
N ALA A 87 -9.89 6.17 9.43
CA ALA A 87 -8.86 6.11 10.49
C ALA A 87 -7.94 7.33 10.43
N ALA A 88 -7.43 7.66 9.23
CA ALA A 88 -6.60 8.85 9.03
C ALA A 88 -7.32 10.15 9.44
N ARG A 89 -8.62 10.31 9.13
CA ARG A 89 -9.38 11.50 9.55
C ARG A 89 -9.59 11.59 11.06
N GLN A 90 -9.92 10.49 11.72
CA GLN A 90 -10.12 10.49 13.18
C GLN A 90 -8.84 10.84 13.94
N ASP A 91 -7.68 10.44 13.42
CA ASP A 91 -6.38 10.80 13.98
C ASP A 91 -6.02 12.28 13.76
N HIS A 92 -6.37 12.84 12.59
CA HIS A 92 -6.22 14.27 12.29
C HIS A 92 -7.08 15.18 13.18
N GLU A 93 -8.36 14.82 13.40
CA GLU A 93 -9.27 15.61 14.25
C GLU A 93 -8.92 15.53 15.75
N ARG A 94 -8.18 14.49 16.17
CA ARG A 94 -7.65 14.35 17.54
C ARG A 94 -6.36 15.13 17.79
N GLY A 95 -5.85 15.87 16.79
CA GLY A 95 -4.54 16.54 16.90
C GLY A 95 -3.38 15.55 17.04
N GLY A 96 -3.53 14.35 16.45
CA GLY A 96 -2.55 13.28 16.53
C GLY A 96 -1.21 13.69 15.93
N ALA A 97 -0.13 13.32 16.63
CA ALA A 97 1.23 13.39 16.12
C ALA A 97 1.30 12.75 14.71
N GLY A 98 2.14 13.30 13.82
CA GLY A 98 2.26 12.80 12.45
C GLY A 98 2.48 11.29 12.40
N LEU A 99 2.01 10.64 11.34
CA LEU A 99 2.09 9.19 11.17
C LEU A 99 3.57 8.76 11.10
N VAL A 100 4.03 7.98 12.06
CA VAL A 100 5.37 7.38 12.12
C VAL A 100 5.32 5.97 11.53
N VAL A 101 6.03 5.80 10.43
CA VAL A 101 6.17 4.53 9.70
C VAL A 101 7.53 3.93 10.03
N ALA A 102 7.53 2.82 10.76
CA ALA A 102 8.72 2.01 11.01
C ALA A 102 9.05 1.14 9.79
N TYR A 103 10.31 1.10 9.37
CA TYR A 103 10.77 0.19 8.33
C TYR A 103 12.15 -0.36 8.66
N GLN A 104 12.50 -1.53 8.11
CA GLN A 104 13.87 -2.03 8.23
C GLN A 104 14.74 -1.42 7.13
N GLY A 105 15.87 -0.84 7.55
CA GLY A 105 16.87 -0.25 6.66
C GLY A 105 17.19 1.19 7.01
N VAL A 106 17.75 1.89 6.03
CA VAL A 106 18.14 3.30 6.13
C VAL A 106 17.39 4.12 5.09
N GLU A 107 17.49 5.44 5.21
CA GLU A 107 16.97 6.35 4.19
C GLU A 107 17.53 6.00 2.80
N GLY A 108 16.63 5.87 1.84
CA GLY A 108 16.95 5.50 0.46
C GLY A 108 17.00 4.00 0.18
N SER A 109 16.81 3.15 1.20
CA SER A 109 16.56 1.71 0.99
C SER A 109 15.25 1.46 0.24
N TYR A 110 15.08 0.28 -0.37
CA TYR A 110 13.83 -0.09 -1.03
C TYR A 110 12.63 -0.11 -0.07
N SER A 111 12.83 -0.50 1.20
CA SER A 111 11.78 -0.40 2.22
C SER A 111 11.35 1.05 2.45
N HIS A 112 12.31 1.99 2.49
CA HIS A 112 12.01 3.41 2.61
C HIS A 112 11.26 3.96 1.40
N THR A 113 11.70 3.64 0.17
CA THR A 113 11.05 4.14 -1.05
C THR A 113 9.66 3.53 -1.25
N ALA A 114 9.48 2.25 -0.93
CA ALA A 114 8.19 1.58 -0.98
C ALA A 114 7.21 2.16 0.06
N ALA A 115 7.67 2.38 1.30
CA ALA A 115 6.86 3.04 2.32
C ALA A 115 6.43 4.45 1.89
N ARG A 116 7.37 5.24 1.35
CA ARG A 116 7.07 6.58 0.83
C ARG A 116 6.06 6.57 -0.32
N SER A 117 6.16 5.59 -1.23
CA SER A 117 5.20 5.40 -2.32
C SER A 117 3.81 5.12 -1.78
N HIS A 118 3.70 4.15 -0.85
CA HIS A 118 2.44 3.73 -0.27
C HIS A 118 1.71 4.88 0.46
N PHE A 119 2.45 5.69 1.21
CA PHE A 119 1.88 6.80 2.01
C PHE A 119 1.90 8.15 1.27
N ALA A 120 2.22 8.20 -0.02
CA ALA A 120 2.30 9.45 -0.78
C ALA A 120 0.95 10.20 -0.86
N ALA A 121 -0.16 9.46 -0.85
CA ALA A 121 -1.53 10.01 -0.89
C ALA A 121 -2.11 10.31 0.51
N THR A 122 -1.37 10.01 1.58
CA THR A 122 -1.83 10.26 2.95
C THR A 122 -1.85 11.76 3.21
N GLN A 123 -2.99 12.28 3.64
CA GLN A 123 -3.07 13.65 4.12
C GLN A 123 -2.38 13.73 5.48
N GLY A 124 -1.48 14.69 5.68
CA GLY A 124 -0.77 14.90 6.95
C GLY A 124 0.75 14.75 6.88
N GLU A 125 1.41 15.00 8.01
CA GLU A 125 2.84 14.75 8.15
C GLU A 125 3.07 13.25 8.37
N VAL A 126 3.94 12.66 7.55
CA VAL A 126 4.37 11.27 7.68
C VAL A 126 5.88 11.26 7.92
N GLN A 127 6.30 10.63 9.01
CA GLN A 127 7.69 10.44 9.39
C GLN A 127 8.10 8.99 9.14
N PHE A 128 9.28 8.78 8.57
CA PHE A 128 9.77 7.45 8.22
C PHE A 128 10.99 7.12 9.08
N HIS A 129 10.88 6.14 9.96
CA HIS A 129 11.95 5.74 10.89
C HIS A 129 12.56 4.40 10.50
N GLY A 130 13.86 4.42 10.22
CA GLY A 130 14.64 3.25 9.84
C GLY A 130 15.16 2.49 11.06
N TYR A 131 14.93 1.17 11.07
CA TYR A 131 15.36 0.24 12.11
C TYR A 131 16.36 -0.79 11.56
N ARG A 132 17.14 -1.38 12.45
CA ARG A 132 18.21 -2.32 12.08
C ARG A 132 17.69 -3.68 11.60
N SER A 133 16.55 -4.14 12.10
CA SER A 133 15.94 -5.43 11.79
C SER A 133 14.42 -5.34 11.66
N PHE A 134 13.80 -6.35 11.04
CA PHE A 134 12.34 -6.45 10.97
C PHE A 134 11.72 -6.54 12.37
N ALA A 135 12.36 -7.31 13.27
CA ALA A 135 11.95 -7.42 14.67
C ALA A 135 11.94 -6.06 15.37
N ALA A 136 12.98 -5.24 15.19
CA ALA A 136 13.04 -3.91 15.81
C ALA A 136 11.97 -2.96 15.26
N ALA A 137 11.65 -3.03 13.96
CA ALA A 137 10.56 -2.26 13.37
C ALA A 137 9.19 -2.68 13.93
N LEU A 138 8.95 -3.97 14.13
CA LEU A 138 7.73 -4.48 14.75
C LEU A 138 7.62 -4.13 16.23
N GLU A 139 8.73 -4.24 16.97
CA GLU A 139 8.79 -3.85 18.39
C GLU A 139 8.43 -2.38 18.58
N ALA A 140 8.85 -1.49 17.67
CA ALA A 140 8.50 -0.07 17.72
C ALA A 140 6.97 0.13 17.66
N VAL A 141 6.27 -0.63 16.81
CA VAL A 141 4.80 -0.58 16.73
C VAL A 141 4.16 -1.14 17.99
N ILE A 142 4.67 -2.27 18.51
CA ILE A 142 4.16 -2.88 19.74
C ILE A 142 4.33 -1.93 20.94
N ARG A 143 5.40 -1.15 20.98
CA ARG A 143 5.68 -0.17 22.05
C ARG A 143 4.97 1.17 21.87
N GLY A 144 4.28 1.38 20.74
CA GLY A 144 3.64 2.66 20.41
C GLY A 144 4.63 3.77 20.05
N GLU A 145 5.85 3.41 19.63
CA GLU A 145 6.85 4.35 19.10
C GLU A 145 6.63 4.65 17.61
N ALA A 146 5.85 3.79 16.93
CA ALA A 146 5.40 3.95 15.56
C ALA A 146 3.96 3.44 15.43
N GLU A 147 3.16 4.03 14.54
CA GLU A 147 1.78 3.62 14.32
C GLU A 147 1.71 2.39 13.41
N VAL A 148 2.65 2.26 12.46
CA VAL A 148 2.66 1.19 11.47
C VAL A 148 4.09 0.74 11.15
N ALA A 149 4.23 -0.54 10.80
CA ALA A 149 5.47 -1.11 10.27
C ALA A 149 5.29 -1.48 8.80
N PHE A 150 6.27 -1.11 7.98
CA PHE A 150 6.33 -1.43 6.56
C PHE A 150 7.43 -2.47 6.31
N LEU A 151 7.01 -3.70 6.02
CA LEU A 151 7.88 -4.86 5.93
C LEU A 151 7.75 -5.56 4.58
N PRO A 152 8.85 -6.04 4.01
CA PRO A 152 8.80 -6.84 2.80
C PRO A 152 8.36 -8.27 3.16
N ILE A 153 7.33 -8.78 2.47
CA ILE A 153 6.82 -10.15 2.66
C ILE A 153 7.25 -11.11 1.55
N GLU A 154 7.49 -10.58 0.34
CA GLU A 154 7.85 -11.38 -0.82
C GLU A 154 8.76 -10.59 -1.76
N ASN A 155 9.66 -11.31 -2.43
CA ASN A 155 10.49 -10.80 -3.52
C ASN A 155 10.39 -11.75 -4.72
N SER A 156 10.11 -11.22 -5.91
CA SER A 156 9.92 -12.03 -7.13
C SER A 156 11.15 -12.88 -7.52
N LEU A 157 12.35 -12.54 -7.03
CA LEU A 157 13.58 -13.25 -7.34
C LEU A 157 14.00 -14.24 -6.26
N THR A 158 13.70 -13.96 -4.99
CA THR A 158 14.12 -14.82 -3.85
C THR A 158 12.96 -15.52 -3.15
N GLY A 159 11.73 -15.27 -3.57
CA GLY A 159 10.51 -15.80 -2.98
C GLY A 159 10.10 -15.07 -1.71
N SER A 160 9.25 -15.75 -0.93
CA SER A 160 8.74 -15.26 0.35
C SER A 160 9.86 -15.00 1.36
N ILE A 161 9.70 -13.96 2.16
CA ILE A 161 10.64 -13.59 3.21
C ILE A 161 10.13 -14.20 4.52
N THR A 162 10.53 -15.44 4.78
CA THR A 162 10.04 -16.25 5.90
C THR A 162 10.20 -15.55 7.25
N GLU A 163 11.30 -14.82 7.45
CA GLU A 163 11.56 -14.06 8.68
C GLU A 163 10.40 -13.09 9.02
N THR A 164 9.84 -12.40 8.02
CA THR A 164 8.71 -11.49 8.22
C THR A 164 7.47 -12.25 8.68
N TYR A 165 7.18 -13.42 8.08
CA TYR A 165 6.04 -14.24 8.47
C TYR A 165 6.18 -14.81 9.88
N ASP A 166 7.38 -15.31 10.22
CA ASP A 166 7.68 -15.85 11.55
C ASP A 166 7.48 -14.78 12.62
N LEU A 167 7.97 -13.56 12.38
CA LEU A 167 7.79 -12.44 13.29
C LEU A 167 6.32 -12.05 13.42
N LEU A 168 5.60 -11.90 12.31
CA LEU A 168 4.17 -11.53 12.34
C LEU A 168 3.34 -12.56 13.13
N SER A 169 3.65 -13.86 13.00
CA SER A 169 2.95 -14.94 13.71
C SER A 169 3.08 -14.86 15.24
N GLN A 170 4.07 -14.13 15.75
CA GLN A 170 4.34 -13.96 17.17
C GLN A 170 3.73 -12.67 17.74
N THR A 171 3.02 -11.90 16.92
CA THR A 171 2.42 -10.61 17.29
C THR A 171 0.91 -10.63 17.14
N ASN A 172 0.23 -9.70 17.82
CA ASN A 172 -1.20 -9.43 17.60
C ASN A 172 -1.43 -8.31 16.57
N LEU A 173 -0.46 -8.08 15.67
CA LEU A 173 -0.57 -7.06 14.65
C LEU A 173 -1.37 -7.58 13.45
N HIS A 174 -2.00 -6.65 12.73
CA HIS A 174 -2.82 -6.96 11.57
C HIS A 174 -2.22 -6.32 10.31
N LEU A 175 -2.27 -7.05 9.20
CA LEU A 175 -1.93 -6.50 7.89
C LEU A 175 -3.05 -5.56 7.46
N ILE A 176 -2.72 -4.28 7.37
CA ILE A 176 -3.68 -3.25 6.98
C ILE A 176 -3.49 -2.74 5.56
N GLY A 177 -2.43 -3.16 4.85
CA GLY A 177 -2.17 -2.76 3.47
C GLY A 177 -0.98 -3.46 2.82
N GLU A 178 -0.85 -3.25 1.51
CA GLU A 178 0.19 -3.82 0.66
C GLU A 178 0.66 -2.81 -0.38
N GLU A 179 1.89 -2.99 -0.87
CA GLU A 179 2.50 -2.22 -1.95
C GLU A 179 3.40 -3.14 -2.77
N VAL A 180 3.29 -3.07 -4.10
CA VAL A 180 4.23 -3.74 -5.00
C VAL A 180 5.25 -2.72 -5.48
N HIS A 181 6.48 -2.82 -4.98
CA HIS A 181 7.55 -1.91 -5.36
C HIS A 181 8.52 -2.54 -6.37
N ARG A 182 8.72 -1.87 -7.51
CA ARG A 182 9.67 -2.31 -8.53
C ARG A 182 11.10 -1.99 -8.10
N VAL A 183 11.93 -3.02 -7.96
CA VAL A 183 13.35 -2.90 -7.65
C VAL A 183 14.14 -2.60 -8.92
N GLU A 184 14.76 -1.42 -8.98
CA GLU A 184 15.65 -1.01 -10.06
C GLU A 184 17.03 -0.64 -9.49
N HIS A 185 18.07 -1.34 -9.92
CA HIS A 185 19.44 -1.09 -9.48
C HIS A 185 20.12 -0.11 -10.41
N CYS A 186 20.83 0.86 -9.84
CA CYS A 186 21.62 1.84 -10.57
C CYS A 186 23.09 1.76 -10.12
N LEU A 187 24.01 1.85 -11.08
CA LEU A 187 25.42 2.04 -10.76
C LEU A 187 25.69 3.53 -10.49
N VAL A 188 26.10 3.85 -9.27
CA VAL A 188 26.30 5.23 -8.82
C VAL A 188 27.79 5.49 -8.55
N ALA A 189 28.29 6.63 -9.01
CA ALA A 189 29.64 7.10 -8.76
C ALA A 189 29.63 8.57 -8.31
N LEU A 190 30.63 8.96 -7.50
CA LEU A 190 30.75 10.35 -7.02
C LEU A 190 30.98 11.37 -8.13
N LYS A 191 31.57 10.94 -9.26
CA LYS A 191 31.83 11.75 -10.44
C LYS A 191 31.52 10.92 -11.68
N PRO A 192 31.16 11.56 -12.81
CA PRO A 192 31.06 10.87 -14.09
C PRO A 192 32.35 10.09 -14.37
N ALA A 193 32.23 8.77 -14.51
CA ALA A 193 33.35 7.88 -14.76
C ALA A 193 32.95 6.91 -15.87
N PRO A 194 33.77 6.76 -16.93
CA PRO A 194 33.52 5.75 -17.95
C PRO A 194 33.61 4.35 -17.33
N LEU A 195 32.70 3.45 -17.72
CA LEU A 195 32.55 2.10 -17.16
C LEU A 195 33.87 1.31 -17.16
N GLY A 196 34.70 1.45 -18.21
CA GLY A 196 35.99 0.77 -18.32
C GLY A 196 37.03 1.14 -17.26
N LEU A 197 36.84 2.23 -16.51
CA LEU A 197 37.71 2.63 -15.41
C LEU A 197 37.25 2.08 -14.05
N ILE A 198 36.07 1.47 -13.97
CA ILE A 198 35.52 0.94 -12.73
C ILE A 198 36.18 -0.41 -12.44
N ARG A 199 36.81 -0.52 -11.26
CA ARG A 199 37.53 -1.73 -10.83
C ARG A 199 36.92 -2.44 -9.63
N ARG A 200 36.11 -1.72 -8.85
CA ARG A 200 35.48 -2.22 -7.63
C ARG A 200 34.07 -1.65 -7.52
N ILE A 201 33.13 -2.52 -7.19
CA ILE A 201 31.72 -2.20 -6.96
C ILE A 201 31.35 -2.78 -5.60
N SER A 202 30.70 -1.98 -4.77
CA SER A 202 30.27 -2.37 -3.43
C SER A 202 28.76 -2.26 -3.36
N SER A 203 28.10 -3.35 -2.99
CA SER A 203 26.65 -3.38 -2.73
C SER A 203 26.30 -4.58 -1.85
N HIS A 204 25.04 -4.70 -1.47
CA HIS A 204 24.53 -5.87 -0.78
C HIS A 204 24.69 -7.13 -1.66
N PRO A 205 25.03 -8.32 -1.11
CA PRO A 205 25.25 -9.54 -1.90
C PRO A 205 24.07 -9.88 -2.83
N GLN A 206 22.84 -9.67 -2.35
CA GLN A 206 21.63 -9.89 -3.15
C GLN A 206 21.52 -8.92 -4.34
N ALA A 207 21.88 -7.65 -4.17
CA ALA A 207 21.89 -6.68 -5.27
C ALA A 207 22.98 -7.04 -6.29
N LEU A 208 24.17 -7.45 -5.83
CA LEU A 208 25.25 -7.92 -6.72
C LEU A 208 24.82 -9.15 -7.53
N ALA A 209 24.15 -10.12 -6.91
CA ALA A 209 23.64 -11.30 -7.59
C ALA A 209 22.62 -10.95 -8.67
N GLN A 210 21.70 -10.02 -8.38
CA GLN A 210 20.68 -9.53 -9.32
C GLN A 210 21.28 -8.73 -10.47
N CYS A 211 22.42 -8.07 -10.26
CA CYS A 211 23.14 -7.32 -11.29
C CYS A 211 24.20 -8.14 -12.04
N SER A 212 24.31 -9.45 -11.80
CA SER A 212 25.37 -10.30 -12.38
C SER A 212 25.49 -10.15 -13.89
N ASN A 213 24.39 -10.19 -14.66
CA ASN A 213 24.42 -10.03 -16.12
C ASN A 213 25.00 -8.68 -16.61
N PHE A 214 24.96 -7.63 -15.79
CA PHE A 214 25.54 -6.32 -16.12
C PHE A 214 26.98 -6.18 -15.60
N LEU A 215 27.30 -6.86 -14.49
CA LEU A 215 28.60 -6.78 -13.82
C LEU A 215 29.64 -7.77 -14.38
N THR A 216 29.19 -8.80 -15.10
CA THR A 216 30.01 -9.87 -15.69
C THR A 216 30.09 -9.69 -17.19
#